data_AF-N9LZL9-F1
#
_entry.id   AF-N9LZL9-F1
#
_cell.length_a   1.000
_cell.length_b   1.000
_cell.length_c   1.000
_cell.angle_alpha   90.00
_cell.angle_beta   90.00
_cell.angle_gamma   90.00
#
_symmetry.space_group_name_H-M   'P 1'
#
loop_
_entity.id
_entity.type
_entity.pdbx_description
1 polymer ?
#
loop_
_entity_poly.entity_id
_entity_poly.type
_entity_poly.pdbx_seq_one_letter_code
_entity_poly.pdbx_strand_id
1 'polypeptide(L)'
;MSNHTLYLIQSNYAATAQILEQLAQIYTPVDQIILMGEAVLQLEHSFLQNLPQIYMLENDAELLTQPLPDQVKLVNFADFADLCLGFNRCISMK
;
A
#
# COMPACT_ATOMS: atom_id res chain seq x y z
N MET A 1 6.21 18.66 13.47
CA MET A 1 4.81 18.23 13.28
C MET A 1 4.77 17.29 12.08
N SER A 2 5.26 16.07 12.26
CA SER A 2 5.41 15.10 11.16
C SER A 2 4.06 14.42 10.92
N ASN A 3 3.34 14.83 9.87
CA ASN A 3 2.11 14.16 9.46
C ASN A 3 2.52 12.86 8.74
N HIS A 4 2.61 11.76 9.48
CA HIS A 4 2.71 10.42 8.87
C HIS A 4 1.32 10.03 8.37
N THR A 5 1.15 9.94 7.05
CA THR A 5 -0.10 9.48 6.44
C THR A 5 0.04 8.04 5.98
N LEU A 6 -0.93 7.20 6.32
CA LEU A 6 -1.06 5.84 5.83
C LEU A 6 -2.07 5.81 4.69
N TYR A 7 -1.61 5.55 3.48
CA TYR A 7 -2.45 5.41 2.30
C TYR A 7 -2.86 3.96 2.13
N LEU A 8 -4.16 3.69 2.25
CA LEU A 8 -4.72 2.38 2.02
C LEU A 8 -5.27 2.31 0.61
N ILE A 9 -4.74 1.40 -0.19
CA ILE A 9 -5.21 1.16 -1.55
C ILE A 9 -6.08 -0.10 -1.51
N GLN A 10 -7.39 0.09 -1.54
CA GLN A 10 -8.41 -0.95 -1.60
C GLN A 10 -9.28 -0.73 -2.83
N SER A 11 -8.71 -0.97 -4.00
CA SER A 11 -9.36 -0.71 -5.28
C SER A 11 -9.23 -1.91 -6.20
N ASN A 12 -10.11 -1.99 -7.20
CA ASN A 12 -9.96 -3.00 -8.25
C ASN A 12 -8.66 -2.79 -9.03
N TYR A 13 -8.13 -3.85 -9.63
CA TYR A 13 -6.92 -3.82 -10.46
C TYR A 13 -6.88 -2.65 -11.46
N ALA A 14 -8.00 -2.40 -12.17
CA ALA A 14 -8.10 -1.34 -13.16
C ALA A 14 -8.06 0.09 -12.56
N ALA A 15 -8.67 0.29 -11.38
CA ALA A 15 -8.68 1.59 -10.70
C ALA A 15 -7.38 1.85 -9.94
N THR A 16 -6.73 0.77 -9.47
CA THR A 16 -5.50 0.84 -8.69
C THR A 16 -4.38 1.53 -9.47
N ALA A 17 -4.21 1.27 -10.77
CA ALA A 17 -3.22 1.97 -11.58
C ALA A 17 -3.41 3.50 -11.53
N GLN A 18 -4.64 3.97 -11.76
CA GLN A 18 -4.97 5.39 -11.76
C GLN A 18 -4.83 6.02 -10.35
N ILE A 19 -5.12 5.25 -9.31
CA ILE A 19 -4.94 5.66 -7.92
C ILE A 19 -3.45 5.76 -7.58
N LEU A 20 -2.62 4.82 -8.00
CA LEU A 20 -1.18 4.85 -7.81
C LEU A 20 -0.55 6.05 -8.52
N GLU A 21 -1.02 6.40 -9.72
CA GLU A 21 -0.56 7.63 -10.41
C GLU A 21 -0.93 8.90 -9.64
N GLN A 22 -2.15 9.00 -9.12
CA GLN A 22 -2.55 10.13 -8.28
C GLN A 22 -1.76 10.15 -6.97
N LEU A 23 -1.57 8.98 -6.36
CA LEU A 23 -0.78 8.80 -5.16
C LEU A 23 0.64 9.30 -5.41
N ALA A 24 1.27 8.94 -6.53
CA ALA A 24 2.62 9.37 -6.88
C ALA A 24 2.81 10.89 -6.89
N GLN A 25 1.76 11.65 -7.22
CA GLN A 25 1.80 13.11 -7.25
C GLN A 25 1.65 13.74 -5.86
N ILE A 26 0.96 13.07 -4.94
CA ILE A 26 0.70 13.56 -3.57
C ILE A 26 1.57 12.87 -2.51
N TYR A 27 2.27 11.80 -2.89
CA TYR A 27 3.04 10.95 -2.00
C TYR A 27 4.26 11.69 -1.49
N THR A 28 4.43 11.69 -0.19
CA THR A 28 5.58 12.26 0.49
C THR A 28 6.45 11.12 1.05
N PRO A 29 7.78 11.24 1.11
CA PRO A 29 8.66 10.19 1.66
C PRO A 29 8.41 9.84 3.13
N VAL A 30 7.61 10.62 3.85
CA VAL A 30 7.18 10.34 5.24
C VAL A 30 5.90 9.50 5.29
N ASP A 31 5.20 9.33 4.16
CA ASP A 31 3.97 8.57 4.09
C ASP A 31 4.25 7.09 3.86
N GLN A 32 3.32 6.26 4.30
CA GLN A 32 3.36 4.82 4.10
C GLN A 32 2.16 4.38 3.27
N ILE A 33 2.33 3.30 2.52
CA ILE A 33 1.32 2.79 1.61
C ILE A 33 1.05 1.34 2.00
N ILE A 34 -0.22 0.97 2.07
CA ILE A 34 -0.67 -0.40 2.26
C ILE A 34 -1.58 -0.82 1.11
N LEU A 35 -1.21 -1.91 0.44
CA LEU A 35 -2.03 -2.55 -0.59
C LEU A 35 -2.89 -3.64 0.05
N MET A 36 -4.17 -3.68 -0.32
CA MET A 36 -5.14 -4.63 0.22
C MET A 36 -6.13 -5.05 -0.88
N GLY A 37 -6.64 -6.28 -0.79
CA GLY A 37 -7.55 -6.84 -1.79
C GLY A 37 -6.90 -7.00 -3.18
N GLU A 38 -7.65 -6.71 -4.24
CA GLU A 38 -7.17 -6.85 -5.63
C GLU A 38 -6.06 -5.85 -6.02
N ALA A 39 -5.84 -4.79 -5.23
CA ALA A 39 -4.79 -3.81 -5.48
C ALA A 39 -3.38 -4.41 -5.43
N VAL A 40 -3.23 -5.54 -4.73
CA VAL A 40 -1.96 -6.26 -4.60
C VAL A 40 -1.51 -6.88 -5.91
N LEU A 41 -2.43 -7.12 -6.85
CA LEU A 41 -2.14 -7.61 -8.19
C LEU A 41 -1.46 -6.54 -9.06
N GLN A 42 -1.51 -5.26 -8.65
CA GLN A 42 -0.83 -4.15 -9.31
C GLN A 42 0.59 -3.92 -8.77
N LEU A 43 1.17 -4.86 -8.02
CA LEU A 43 2.53 -4.72 -7.51
C LEU A 43 3.59 -4.53 -8.61
N GLU A 44 3.33 -5.01 -9.81
CA GLU A 44 4.18 -4.79 -10.98
C GLU A 44 4.17 -3.34 -11.49
N HIS A 45 3.33 -2.46 -10.94
CA HIS A 45 3.25 -1.07 -11.36
C HIS A 45 4.56 -0.32 -11.06
N SER A 46 5.04 0.47 -12.03
CA SER A 46 6.31 1.20 -11.95
C SER A 46 6.43 2.08 -10.71
N PHE A 47 5.31 2.64 -10.27
CA PHE A 47 5.26 3.46 -9.06
C PHE A 47 5.58 2.66 -7.80
N LEU A 48 5.04 1.44 -7.67
CA LEU A 48 5.33 0.55 -6.55
C LEU A 48 6.80 0.10 -6.58
N GLN A 49 7.35 -0.22 -7.75
CA GLN A 49 8.78 -0.51 -7.87
C GLN A 49 9.72 0.67 -7.54
N ASN A 50 9.24 1.91 -7.59
CA ASN A 50 10.02 3.08 -7.18
C ASN A 50 9.92 3.38 -5.69
N LEU A 51 9.03 2.70 -4.95
CA LEU A 51 8.82 2.94 -3.54
C LEU A 51 9.82 2.15 -2.71
N PRO A 52 10.44 2.78 -1.69
CA PRO A 52 11.44 2.12 -0.86
C PRO A 52 10.83 1.04 0.03
N GLN A 53 9.56 1.21 0.42
CA GLN A 53 8.84 0.23 1.24
C GLN A 53 7.33 0.35 1.00
N ILE A 54 6.66 -0.79 0.85
CA ILE A 54 5.21 -0.91 0.69
C ILE A 54 4.72 -1.95 1.69
N TYR A 55 3.61 -1.68 2.35
CA TYR A 55 2.94 -2.67 3.18
C TYR A 55 1.87 -3.41 2.39
N MET A 56 1.63 -4.64 2.77
CA MET A 56 0.62 -5.47 2.16
C MET A 56 0.07 -6.47 3.16
N LEU A 57 -1.24 -6.73 3.13
CA LEU A 57 -1.77 -7.77 3.99
C LEU A 57 -1.26 -9.15 3.55
N GLU A 58 -0.78 -9.94 4.51
CA GLU A 58 -0.35 -11.32 4.25
C GLU A 58 -1.46 -12.18 3.65
N ASN A 59 -2.71 -11.96 4.08
CA ASN A 59 -3.88 -12.66 3.57
C ASN A 59 -4.16 -12.35 2.10
N ASP A 60 -3.80 -11.15 1.63
CA ASP A 60 -3.89 -10.79 0.22
C ASP A 60 -2.63 -11.25 -0.55
N ALA A 61 -1.51 -11.50 0.14
CA ALA A 61 -0.30 -12.03 -0.46
C ALA A 61 -0.45 -13.46 -0.95
N GLU A 62 -1.33 -14.21 -0.32
CA GLU A 62 -1.74 -15.53 -0.77
C GLU A 62 -2.38 -15.50 -2.17
N LEU A 63 -2.93 -14.35 -2.60
CA LEU A 63 -3.46 -14.16 -3.96
C LEU A 63 -2.34 -13.96 -5.00
N LEU A 64 -1.18 -13.46 -4.58
CA LEU A 64 -0.01 -13.33 -5.45
C LEU A 64 0.63 -14.71 -5.64
N THR A 65 0.53 -15.22 -6.87
CA THR A 65 1.18 -16.48 -7.25
C THR A 65 2.70 -16.32 -7.47
N GLN A 66 3.21 -15.10 -7.33
CA GLN A 66 4.58 -14.69 -7.62
C GLN A 66 5.28 -14.18 -6.34
N PRO A 67 6.61 -14.36 -6.22
CA PRO A 67 7.34 -13.88 -5.06
C PRO A 67 7.23 -12.36 -4.94
N LEU A 68 6.92 -11.89 -3.74
CA LEU A 68 6.86 -10.46 -3.44
C LEU A 68 8.27 -9.87 -3.53
N PRO A 69 8.43 -8.68 -4.12
CA PRO A 69 9.70 -8.00 -4.12
C PRO A 69 10.08 -7.58 -2.69
N ASP A 70 11.38 -7.46 -2.41
CA ASP A 70 11.95 -7.23 -1.05
C ASP A 70 11.43 -5.94 -0.38
N GLN A 71 11.04 -4.97 -1.19
CA GLN A 71 10.37 -3.72 -0.81
C GLN A 71 8.97 -3.92 -0.21
N VAL A 72 8.33 -5.08 -0.37
CA VAL A 72 6.99 -5.37 0.17
C VAL A 72 7.11 -6.02 1.53
N LYS A 73 6.60 -5.33 2.54
CA LYS A 73 6.40 -5.85 3.87
C LYS A 73 5.00 -6.42 4.02
N LEU A 74 4.94 -7.71 4.24
CA LEU A 74 3.72 -8.36 4.68
C LEU A 74 3.39 -7.93 6.12
N VAL A 75 2.15 -7.51 6.32
CA VAL A 75 1.58 -7.16 7.61
C VAL A 75 0.33 -7.97 7.84
N ASN A 76 0.11 -8.31 9.10
CA ASN A 76 -1.08 -9.02 9.51
C ASN A 76 -2.22 -8.04 9.82
N PHE A 77 -3.45 -8.54 9.98
CA PHE A 77 -4.57 -7.68 10.39
C PHE A 77 -4.33 -6.96 11.73
N ALA A 78 -3.61 -7.61 12.65
CA ALA A 78 -3.23 -7.02 13.93
C ALA A 78 -2.23 -5.87 13.75
N ASP A 79 -1.17 -6.07 12.96
CA ASP A 79 -0.17 -5.05 12.62
C ASP A 79 -0.82 -3.88 11.87
N PHE A 80 -1.73 -4.18 10.95
CA PHE A 80 -2.50 -3.17 10.24
C PHE A 80 -3.32 -2.28 11.18
N ALA A 81 -3.99 -2.87 12.17
CA ALA A 81 -4.74 -2.12 13.16
C ALA A 81 -3.83 -1.21 13.99
N ASP A 82 -2.65 -1.71 14.39
CA ASP A 82 -1.65 -0.94 15.11
C ASP A 82 -1.06 0.20 14.24
N LEU A 83 -0.77 -0.08 12.97
CA LEU A 83 -0.36 0.90 11.97
C LEU A 83 -1.39 2.04 11.85
N CYS A 84 -2.68 1.74 11.68
CA CYS A 84 -3.65 2.83 11.55
C CYS A 84 -3.88 3.58 12.90
N LEU A 85 -3.52 2.99 14.04
CA LEU A 85 -3.49 3.67 15.34
C LEU A 85 -2.22 4.54 15.53
N GLY A 86 -1.08 4.10 15.01
CA GLY A 86 0.20 4.81 15.08
C GLY A 86 0.32 5.96 14.08
N PHE A 87 -0.46 5.93 13.00
CA PHE A 87 -0.48 6.96 11.97
C PHE A 87 -1.54 8.03 12.27
N ASN A 88 -1.17 9.29 12.10
CA ASN A 88 -2.04 10.41 12.46
C ASN A 88 -3.14 10.66 11.41
N ARG A 89 -2.96 10.13 10.20
CA ARG A 89 -3.93 10.14 9.10
C ARG A 89 -3.92 8.79 8.40
N CYS A 90 -5.09 8.22 8.19
CA CYS A 90 -5.30 7.08 7.29
C CYS A 90 -6.15 7.59 6.10
N ILE A 91 -5.65 7.47 4.88
CA ILE A 91 -6.35 7.86 3.65
C ILE A 91 -6.64 6.58 2.86
N SER A 92 -7.92 6.18 2.83
CA SER A 92 -8.36 5.08 1.98
C SER A 92 -8.70 5.58 0.58
N MET A 93 -7.98 5.08 -0.42
CA MET A 93 -8.27 5.28 -1.84
C MET A 93 -9.01 4.04 -2.35
N LYS A 94 -10.20 4.28 -2.93
CA LYS A 94 -11.14 3.26 -3.40
C LYS A 94 -11.48 3.53 -4.85
#